data_AF-A0A804PGL3-F1
#
_entry.id   AF-A0A804PGL3-F1
#
_cell.length_a   1.000
_cell.length_b   1.000
_cell.length_c   1.000
_cell.angle_alpha   90.00
_cell.angle_beta   90.00
_cell.angle_gamma   90.00
#
_symmetry.space_group_name_H-M   'P 1'
#
loop_
_entity.id
_entity.type
_entity.pdbx_description
1 polymer ?
#
loop_
_entity_poly.entity_id
_entity_poly.type
_entity_poly.pdbx_seq_one_letter_code
_entity_poly.pdbx_strand_id
1 'polypeptide(L)'
;QSKPHGHGDVHSLLYSSGLLEQWKTEGRKWVLFFQDTNGLLFNAIPSALGVSATKGYNVNSLAVPRKAKEAIGGITKLTHVDGRTMVINVEYNQLDPLLRATGHPDGDSNCETGYSPYPRNINQLILELGPYIEELKKTHGAISEFVNPKYFF
;
A
#
# COMPACT_ATOMS: atom_id res chain seq x y z
N GLN A 1 0.04 -13.56 16.38
CA GLN A 1 0.42 -12.22 16.88
C GLN A 1 0.32 -11.25 15.72
N SER A 2 -0.66 -10.34 15.74
CA SER A 2 -0.48 -9.07 15.03
C SER A 2 0.79 -8.42 15.59
N LYS A 3 1.64 -7.84 14.75
CA LYS A 3 2.67 -6.93 15.27
C LYS A 3 1.92 -5.95 16.17
N PRO A 4 2.28 -5.78 17.45
CA PRO A 4 1.37 -5.20 18.43
C PRO A 4 0.86 -3.82 18.01
N HIS A 5 1.60 -3.08 17.15
CA HIS A 5 1.20 -1.78 16.62
C HIS A 5 1.71 -1.49 15.18
N GLY A 6 2.02 -2.54 14.40
CA GLY A 6 3.11 -2.58 13.41
C GLY A 6 3.04 -1.77 12.10
N HIS A 7 2.03 -0.92 11.88
CA HIS A 7 1.98 0.03 10.75
C HIS A 7 1.33 1.37 11.14
N GLY A 8 0.42 1.38 12.12
CA GLY A 8 -0.33 2.58 12.54
C GLY A 8 0.49 3.63 13.29
N ASP A 9 1.46 3.22 14.12
CA ASP A 9 2.12 4.13 15.08
C ASP A 9 2.87 5.27 14.41
N VAL A 10 3.49 5.02 13.25
CA VAL A 10 4.20 6.08 12.52
C VAL A 10 3.24 7.19 12.10
N HIS A 11 1.99 6.85 11.79
CA HIS A 11 0.96 7.81 11.41
C HIS A 11 0.50 8.63 12.62
N SER A 12 0.26 7.97 13.76
CA SER A 12 -0.07 8.63 15.03
C SER A 12 1.06 9.55 15.52
N LEU A 13 2.31 9.15 15.35
CA LEU A 13 3.49 9.95 15.70
C LEU A 13 3.64 11.17 14.78
N LEU A 14 3.48 10.99 13.47
CA LEU A 14 3.51 12.10 12.50
C LEU A 14 2.39 13.12 12.78
N TYR A 15 1.20 12.65 13.17
CA TYR A 15 0.10 13.52 13.56
C TYR A 15 0.41 14.31 14.85
N SER A 16 0.79 13.61 15.92
CA SER A 16 1.00 14.23 17.24
C SER A 16 2.24 15.11 17.33
N SER A 17 3.25 14.89 16.49
CA SER A 17 4.50 15.68 16.48
C SER A 17 4.37 17.07 15.85
N GLY A 18 3.31 17.33 15.06
CA GLY A 18 3.19 18.57 14.28
C GLY A 18 4.09 18.65 13.04
N LEU A 19 4.90 17.61 12.78
CA LEU A 19 5.87 17.58 11.67
C LEU A 19 5.21 17.72 10.30
N LEU A 20 4.02 17.13 10.11
CA LEU A 20 3.30 17.23 8.84
C LEU A 20 2.87 18.66 8.52
N GLU A 21 2.42 19.43 9.53
CA GLU A 21 2.08 20.83 9.35
C GLU A 21 3.32 21.67 9.06
N GLN A 22 4.44 21.39 9.74
CA GLN A 22 5.72 22.03 9.41
C GLN A 22 6.11 21.77 7.96
N TRP A 23 6.08 20.52 7.50
CA TRP A 23 6.37 20.17 6.10
C TRP A 23 5.43 20.86 5.12
N LYS A 24 4.15 21.03 5.48
CA LYS A 24 3.17 21.75 4.66
C LYS A 24 3.53 23.23 4.55
N THR A 25 3.90 23.88 5.66
CA THR A 25 4.39 25.27 5.67
C THR A 25 5.68 25.45 4.87
N GLU A 26 6.57 24.45 4.87
CA GLU A 26 7.78 24.41 4.05
C GLU A 26 7.51 24.14 2.56
N GLY A 27 6.25 23.94 2.15
CA GLY A 27 5.89 23.67 0.75
C GLY A 27 6.21 22.25 0.28
N ARG A 28 6.45 21.30 1.19
CA ARG A 28 6.56 19.88 0.84
C ARG A 28 5.19 19.37 0.35
N LYS A 29 5.20 18.45 -0.60
CA LYS A 29 3.97 17.94 -1.24
C LYS A 29 3.71 16.46 -1.01
N TRP A 30 4.74 15.69 -0.67
CA TRP A 30 4.69 14.24 -0.62
C TRP A 30 5.35 13.72 0.65
N VAL A 31 4.74 12.71 1.26
CA VAL A 31 5.32 11.90 2.33
C VAL A 31 5.66 10.53 1.75
N LEU A 32 6.89 10.08 1.96
CA LEU A 32 7.37 8.78 1.49
C LEU A 32 7.67 7.90 2.69
N PHE A 33 7.04 6.73 2.74
CA PHE A 33 7.36 5.68 3.70
C PHE A 33 8.16 4.60 3.00
N PHE A 34 9.31 4.27 3.56
CA PHE A 34 10.24 3.28 3.02
C PHE A 34 10.76 2.33 4.09
N GLN A 35 11.28 1.18 3.64
CA GLN A 35 12.00 0.23 4.49
C GLN A 35 13.50 0.48 4.35
N ASP A 36 14.18 0.73 5.46
CA ASP A 36 15.63 0.96 5.55
C ASP A 36 16.47 -0.26 5.10
N THR A 37 15.88 -1.46 5.13
CA THR A 37 16.51 -2.68 4.62
C THR A 37 16.51 -2.81 3.08
N ASN A 38 15.94 -1.84 2.34
CA ASN A 38 15.87 -1.87 0.87
C ASN A 38 16.44 -0.59 0.23
N GLY A 39 17.77 -0.45 0.24
CA GLY A 39 18.45 0.73 -0.32
C GLY A 39 18.30 0.91 -1.84
N LEU A 40 18.06 -0.15 -2.61
CA LEU A 40 17.90 -0.05 -4.08
C LEU A 40 16.63 0.72 -4.48
N LEU A 41 15.68 0.83 -3.56
CA LEU A 41 14.39 1.47 -3.77
C LEU A 41 14.49 2.96 -4.12
N PHE A 42 15.53 3.65 -3.64
CA PHE A 42 15.73 5.07 -3.91
C PHE A 42 15.87 5.37 -5.41
N ASN A 43 16.26 4.38 -6.23
CA ASN A 43 16.31 4.52 -7.68
C ASN A 43 14.92 4.61 -8.33
N ALA A 44 13.90 3.98 -7.73
CA ALA A 44 12.53 3.95 -8.25
C ALA A 44 11.67 5.11 -7.74
N ILE A 45 12.06 5.74 -6.62
CA ILE A 45 11.31 6.83 -5.98
C ILE A 45 11.05 8.01 -6.93
N PRO A 46 12.02 8.55 -7.68
CA PRO A 46 11.77 9.67 -8.59
C PRO A 46 10.69 9.38 -9.62
N SER A 47 10.76 8.20 -10.25
CA SER A 47 9.77 7.75 -11.23
C SER A 47 8.38 7.57 -10.60
N ALA A 48 8.30 6.96 -9.42
CA ALA A 48 7.04 6.74 -8.73
C ALA A 48 6.40 8.05 -8.23
N LEU A 49 7.20 9.02 -7.77
CA LEU A 49 6.73 10.37 -7.45
C LEU A 49 6.22 11.09 -8.70
N GLY A 50 6.94 11.00 -9.81
CA GLY A 50 6.52 11.57 -11.11
C GLY A 50 5.18 11.00 -11.57
N VAL A 51 4.98 9.68 -11.48
CA VAL A 51 3.70 9.03 -11.78
C VAL A 51 2.60 9.53 -10.82
N SER A 52 2.87 9.59 -9.51
CA SER A 52 1.89 10.02 -8.52
C SER A 52 1.41 11.46 -8.79
N ALA A 53 2.34 12.36 -9.09
CA ALA A 53 2.04 13.76 -9.39
C ALA A 53 1.30 13.93 -10.73
N THR A 54 1.72 13.24 -11.78
CA THR A 54 1.11 13.38 -13.11
C THR A 54 -0.25 12.71 -13.22
N LYS A 55 -0.51 11.66 -12.42
CA LYS A 55 -1.79 10.95 -12.39
C LYS A 55 -2.73 11.45 -11.28
N GLY A 56 -2.29 12.35 -10.42
CA GLY A 56 -3.09 12.89 -9.31
C GLY A 56 -3.44 11.85 -8.25
N TYR A 57 -2.52 10.93 -7.95
CA TYR A 57 -2.74 9.91 -6.92
C TYR A 57 -2.49 10.49 -5.52
N ASN A 58 -3.50 10.42 -4.65
CA ASN A 58 -3.32 10.78 -3.24
C ASN A 58 -2.50 9.73 -2.48
N VAL A 59 -2.59 8.46 -2.89
CA VAL A 59 -1.81 7.34 -2.36
C VAL A 59 -1.31 6.49 -3.52
N ASN A 60 -0.03 6.12 -3.50
CA ASN A 60 0.57 5.20 -4.47
C ASN A 60 1.47 4.20 -3.74
N SER A 61 1.51 2.96 -4.23
CA SER A 61 2.34 1.88 -3.70
C SER A 61 3.34 1.46 -4.77
N LEU A 62 4.62 1.39 -4.42
CA LEU A 62 5.59 0.76 -5.29
C LEU A 62 5.50 -0.75 -5.10
N ALA A 63 5.49 -1.46 -6.21
CA ALA A 63 5.45 -2.90 -6.25
C ALA A 63 6.54 -3.43 -7.18
N VAL A 64 6.96 -4.67 -6.95
CA VAL A 64 7.95 -5.36 -7.80
C VAL A 64 7.32 -6.63 -8.39
N PRO A 65 7.80 -7.11 -9.55
CA PRO A 65 7.37 -8.40 -10.07
C PRO A 65 7.58 -9.52 -9.04
N ARG A 66 6.65 -10.46 -8.99
CA ARG A 66 6.72 -11.65 -8.12
C ARG A 66 6.32 -12.90 -8.88
N LYS A 67 6.75 -14.08 -8.45
CA LYS A 67 6.18 -15.33 -8.95
C LYS A 67 4.91 -15.65 -8.17
N ALA A 68 3.96 -16.27 -8.86
CA ALA A 68 2.77 -16.81 -8.23
C ALA A 68 3.15 -17.81 -7.13
N LYS A 69 2.37 -17.80 -6.03
CA LYS A 69 2.54 -18.63 -4.83
C LYS A 69 3.83 -18.41 -4.04
N GLU A 70 4.61 -17.38 -4.36
CA GLU A 70 5.66 -16.91 -3.44
C GLU A 70 5.03 -16.50 -2.10
N ALA A 71 5.75 -16.74 -0.99
CA ALA A 71 5.27 -16.46 0.37
C ALA A 71 5.28 -14.96 0.71
N ILE A 72 4.68 -14.15 -0.15
CA ILE A 72 4.69 -12.69 -0.12
C ILE A 72 3.36 -12.16 -0.67
N GLY A 73 2.76 -11.18 0.02
CA GLY A 73 1.50 -10.57 -0.39
C GLY A 73 1.54 -9.87 -1.76
N GLY A 74 0.40 -9.93 -2.44
CA GLY A 74 0.18 -9.31 -3.75
C GLY A 74 -0.66 -8.04 -3.65
N ILE A 75 -0.29 -7.00 -4.38
CA ILE A 75 -1.15 -5.83 -4.59
C ILE A 75 -2.25 -6.22 -5.57
N THR A 76 -3.49 -6.09 -5.12
CA THR A 76 -4.69 -6.45 -5.89
C THR A 76 -5.70 -5.31 -5.87
N LYS A 77 -6.59 -5.28 -6.87
CA LYS A 77 -7.81 -4.46 -6.82
C LYS A 77 -8.96 -5.35 -6.34
N LEU A 78 -9.48 -5.07 -5.16
CA LEU A 78 -10.66 -5.73 -4.62
C LEU A 78 -11.90 -4.91 -4.99
N THR A 79 -13.00 -5.61 -5.29
CA THR A 79 -14.31 -5.02 -5.57
C THR A 79 -15.32 -5.63 -4.62
N HIS A 80 -15.98 -4.80 -3.82
CA HIS A 80 -17.05 -5.21 -2.93
C HIS A 80 -18.36 -5.44 -3.72
N VAL A 81 -19.29 -6.17 -3.12
CA VAL A 81 -20.63 -6.44 -3.71
C VAL A 81 -21.43 -5.17 -3.99
N ASP A 82 -21.15 -4.08 -3.27
CA ASP A 82 -21.77 -2.77 -3.45
C ASP A 82 -21.07 -1.91 -4.54
N GLY A 83 -20.05 -2.45 -5.21
CA GLY A 83 -19.30 -1.79 -6.27
C GLY A 83 -18.13 -0.93 -5.80
N ARG A 84 -17.92 -0.74 -4.49
CA ARG A 84 -16.72 -0.05 -3.98
C ARG A 84 -15.47 -0.84 -4.35
N THR A 85 -14.41 -0.15 -4.72
CA THR A 85 -13.13 -0.77 -5.05
C THR A 85 -12.00 -0.21 -4.22
N MET A 86 -11.01 -1.05 -3.92
CA MET A 86 -9.78 -0.65 -3.24
C MET A 86 -8.58 -1.36 -3.87
N VAL A 87 -7.44 -0.67 -3.95
CA VAL A 87 -6.16 -1.29 -4.30
C VAL A 87 -5.39 -1.50 -3.01
N ILE A 88 -5.12 -2.76 -2.67
CA ILE A 88 -4.59 -3.13 -1.36
C ILE A 88 -3.76 -4.41 -1.45
N ASN A 89 -2.92 -4.63 -0.43
CA ASN A 89 -2.19 -5.88 -0.28
C ASN A 89 -3.12 -7.00 0.23
N VAL A 90 -3.06 -8.16 -0.42
CA VAL A 90 -3.66 -9.40 0.04
C VAL A 90 -2.53 -10.37 0.36
N GLU A 91 -2.54 -10.95 1.56
CA GLU A 91 -1.51 -11.90 1.98
C GLU A 91 -1.52 -13.15 1.10
N TYR A 92 -0.32 -13.71 0.86
CA TYR A 92 -0.14 -14.84 -0.08
C TYR A 92 -1.02 -16.05 0.24
N ASN A 93 -1.22 -16.33 1.54
CA ASN A 93 -2.02 -17.46 2.02
C ASN A 93 -3.53 -17.22 1.87
N GLN A 94 -3.95 -15.98 1.63
CA GLN A 94 -5.34 -15.61 1.37
C GLN A 94 -5.59 -15.37 -0.12
N LEU A 95 -4.56 -14.99 -0.88
CA LEU A 95 -4.69 -14.59 -2.27
C LEU A 95 -5.21 -15.73 -3.17
N ASP A 96 -4.59 -16.92 -3.12
CA ASP A 96 -5.01 -18.04 -3.97
C ASP A 96 -6.46 -18.48 -3.69
N PRO A 97 -6.89 -18.71 -2.41
CA PRO A 97 -8.29 -18.97 -2.10
C PRO A 97 -9.25 -17.86 -2.55
N LEU A 98 -8.88 -16.59 -2.35
CA LEU A 98 -9.71 -15.45 -2.72
C LEU A 98 -9.92 -15.36 -4.23
N LEU A 99 -8.87 -15.63 -5.02
CA LEU A 99 -8.94 -15.66 -6.47
C LEU A 99 -9.85 -16.79 -6.97
N ARG A 100 -9.71 -18.00 -6.42
CA ARG A 100 -10.58 -19.14 -6.77
C ARG A 100 -12.05 -18.85 -6.45
N ALA A 101 -12.32 -18.20 -5.31
CA ALA A 101 -13.67 -17.81 -4.91
C ALA A 101 -14.28 -16.71 -5.80
N THR A 102 -13.47 -15.95 -6.53
CA THR A 102 -13.91 -14.79 -7.34
C THR A 102 -13.83 -15.03 -8.85
N GLY A 103 -13.76 -16.29 -9.29
CA GLY A 103 -13.84 -16.65 -10.71
C GLY A 103 -12.49 -16.87 -11.41
N HIS A 104 -11.40 -16.96 -10.66
CA HIS A 104 -10.08 -17.34 -11.18
C HIS A 104 -9.76 -18.79 -10.77
N PRO A 105 -10.20 -19.81 -11.54
CA PRO A 105 -10.08 -21.21 -11.14
C PRO A 105 -8.64 -21.67 -10.96
N ASP A 106 -7.67 -21.03 -11.62
CA ASP A 106 -6.25 -21.35 -11.45
C ASP A 106 -5.65 -20.77 -10.15
N GLY A 107 -6.38 -19.89 -9.47
CA GLY A 107 -5.92 -19.19 -8.27
C GLY A 107 -4.77 -18.22 -8.59
N ASP A 108 -3.75 -18.19 -7.73
CA ASP A 108 -2.56 -17.39 -7.99
C ASP A 108 -1.66 -18.11 -9.00
N SER A 109 -1.63 -17.61 -10.24
CA SER A 109 -0.89 -18.16 -11.36
C SER A 109 -0.07 -17.09 -12.10
N ASN A 110 0.99 -17.51 -12.80
CA ASN A 110 1.81 -16.61 -13.61
C ASN A 110 1.10 -16.30 -14.95
N CYS A 111 1.21 -15.07 -15.45
CA CYS A 111 0.82 -14.71 -16.82
C CYS A 111 1.94 -15.01 -17.83
N GLU A 112 1.77 -14.63 -19.10
CA GLU A 112 2.73 -14.97 -20.17
C GLU A 112 4.14 -14.38 -19.96
N THR A 113 4.27 -13.35 -19.11
CA THR A 113 5.57 -12.77 -18.72
C THR A 113 6.38 -13.68 -17.78
N GLY A 114 5.78 -14.76 -17.29
CA GLY A 114 6.35 -15.65 -16.29
C GLY A 114 6.24 -15.14 -14.85
N TYR A 115 5.58 -14.00 -14.60
CA TYR A 115 5.31 -13.44 -13.27
C TYR A 115 3.82 -13.47 -12.95
N SER A 116 3.47 -13.36 -11.67
CA SER A 116 2.07 -13.14 -11.26
C SER A 116 1.60 -11.77 -11.76
N PRO A 117 0.34 -11.66 -12.26
CA PRO A 117 -0.24 -10.36 -12.59
C PRO A 117 -0.49 -9.48 -11.35
N TYR A 118 -0.39 -10.04 -10.15
CA TYR A 118 -0.54 -9.34 -8.88
C TYR A 118 0.86 -9.09 -8.28
N PRO A 119 1.47 -7.91 -8.48
CA PRO A 119 2.86 -7.67 -8.09
C PRO A 119 3.03 -7.66 -6.57
N ARG A 120 4.25 -7.89 -6.10
CA ARG A 120 4.58 -7.96 -4.67
C ARG A 120 4.49 -6.58 -4.01
N ASN A 121 3.85 -6.54 -2.85
CA ASN A 121 3.96 -5.40 -1.93
C ASN A 121 5.38 -5.35 -1.32
N ILE A 122 6.05 -4.20 -1.43
CA ILE A 122 7.36 -3.95 -0.79
C ILE A 122 7.28 -2.90 0.33
N ASN A 123 6.07 -2.57 0.79
CA ASN A 123 5.81 -1.63 1.88
C ASN A 123 6.46 -0.25 1.64
N GLN A 124 6.38 0.20 0.38
CA GLN A 124 6.81 1.53 -0.04
C GLN A 124 5.60 2.33 -0.47
N LEU A 125 5.34 3.42 0.24
CA LEU A 125 4.14 4.22 0.04
C LEU A 125 4.51 5.67 -0.24
N ILE A 126 3.79 6.27 -1.17
CA ILE A 126 3.84 7.69 -1.48
C ILE A 126 2.45 8.25 -1.17
N LEU A 127 2.38 9.23 -0.29
CA LEU A 127 1.14 9.91 0.09
C LEU A 127 1.24 11.39 -0.24
N GLU A 128 0.20 11.94 -0.84
CA GLU A 128 0.06 13.38 -1.00
C GLU A 128 -0.17 14.03 0.37
N LEU A 129 0.68 15.00 0.72
CA LEU A 129 0.73 15.56 2.08
C LEU A 129 -0.60 16.19 2.51
N GLY A 130 -1.28 16.90 1.60
CA GLY A 130 -2.55 17.59 1.89
C GLY A 130 -3.65 16.62 2.33
N PRO A 131 -4.12 15.72 1.44
CA PRO A 131 -5.12 14.70 1.78
C PRO A 131 -4.72 13.84 2.97
N TYR A 132 -3.44 13.52 3.13
CA TYR A 132 -2.94 12.74 4.25
C TYR A 132 -3.12 13.44 5.60
N ILE A 133 -2.79 14.74 5.68
CA ILE A 133 -3.04 15.55 6.90
C ILE A 133 -4.54 15.60 7.21
N GLU A 134 -5.38 15.84 6.21
CA GLU A 134 -6.83 15.92 6.40
C GLU A 134 -7.41 14.60 6.90
N GLU A 135 -6.90 13.46 6.43
CA GLU A 135 -7.33 12.15 6.91
C GLU A 135 -6.92 11.92 8.37
N LEU A 136 -5.66 12.20 8.72
CA LEU A 136 -5.18 12.07 10.09
C LEU A 136 -5.91 12.99 11.08
N LYS A 137 -6.33 14.18 10.65
CA LYS A 137 -7.14 15.08 11.49
C LYS A 137 -8.50 14.49 11.81
N LYS A 138 -9.18 13.88 10.84
CA LYS A 138 -10.50 13.26 11.05
C LYS A 138 -10.44 12.08 12.00
N THR A 139 -9.33 11.36 11.99
CA THR A 139 -9.13 10.13 12.76
C THR A 139 -8.30 10.32 14.03
N HIS A 140 -7.91 11.56 14.34
CA HIS A 140 -7.01 11.90 15.45
C HIS A 140 -5.71 11.06 15.44
N GLY A 141 -5.11 10.90 14.26
CA GLY A 141 -3.86 10.18 14.05
C GLY A 141 -4.03 8.69 13.76
N ALA A 142 -5.23 8.13 13.91
CA ALA A 142 -5.47 6.72 13.62
C ALA A 142 -5.55 6.43 12.12
N ILE A 143 -4.92 5.35 11.66
CA ILE A 143 -5.11 4.83 10.31
C ILE A 143 -5.49 3.35 10.42
N SER A 144 -6.59 2.99 9.77
CA SER A 144 -7.02 1.59 9.64
C SER A 144 -5.95 0.76 8.95
N GLU A 145 -5.70 -0.45 9.42
CA GLU A 145 -4.71 -1.35 8.81
C GLU A 145 -5.01 -1.58 7.32
N PHE A 146 -4.10 -1.15 6.46
CA PHE A 146 -4.22 -1.24 5.00
C PHE A 146 -3.03 -1.95 4.35
N VAL A 147 -1.95 -2.20 5.09
CA VAL A 147 -0.77 -2.93 4.57
C VAL A 147 -0.99 -4.43 4.73
N ASN A 148 -1.65 -4.86 5.80
CA ASN A 148 -2.00 -6.27 6.04
C ASN A 148 -3.39 -6.40 6.69
N PRO A 149 -4.47 -6.01 5.98
CA PRO A 149 -5.81 -6.21 6.49
C PRO A 149 -6.08 -7.70 6.73
N LYS A 150 -6.66 -8.04 7.89
CA LYS A 150 -7.16 -9.39 8.15
C LYS A 150 -8.60 -9.48 7.67
N TYR A 151 -8.79 -10.15 6.54
CA TYR A 151 -10.11 -10.52 6.07
C TYR A 151 -10.59 -11.75 6.86
N PHE A 152 -11.63 -11.54 7.67
CA PHE A 152 -12.45 -12.63 8.20
C PHE A 152 -13.62 -12.80 7.23
N PHE A 153 -13.78 -14.01 6.70
CA PHE A 153 -14.93 -14.38 5.89
C PHE A 153 -16.03 -14.92 6.79
#